data_AF-A0A951TP11-F1
#
_entry.id   AF-A0A951TP11-F1
#
_cell.length_a   1.000
_cell.length_b   1.000
_cell.length_c   1.000
_cell.angle_alpha   90.00
_cell.angle_beta   90.00
_cell.angle_gamma   90.00
#
_symmetry.space_group_name_H-M   'P 1'
#
loop_
_entity.id
_entity.type
_entity.pdbx_description
1 polymer ?
#
loop_
_entity_poly.entity_id
_entity_poly.type
_entity_poly.pdbx_seq_one_letter_code
_entity_poly.pdbx_strand_id
1 'polypeptide(L)'
;MTSPDAPARPAAPAAAAAAAAAKRSLLLVVLAVLCVLLAVAAVVLGLRLRGYAQTEEARSDALRAARQSALNLTTIDVEQFDEAVQRVLDGATGDFRQEFEDNSGNLEKLLTDNQVDADGSVIAAGLVRADRSNATALVVVDSTVRNIAVPEGRLNTYRMQIDVERVDGRWLTSALRFVG
;
A
#
# COMPACT_ATOMS: atom_id res chain seq x y z
N MET A 1 12.55 94.95 36.89
CA MET A 1 12.93 93.76 37.67
C MET A 1 12.40 92.53 36.95
N THR A 2 13.28 91.54 36.75
CA THR A 2 13.03 90.09 36.63
C THR A 2 12.20 89.54 35.45
N SER A 3 12.91 88.71 34.66
CA SER A 3 12.54 87.47 33.95
C SER A 3 11.37 86.65 34.55
N PRO A 4 10.87 85.54 33.95
CA PRO A 4 11.38 84.80 32.79
C PRO A 4 10.33 84.29 31.76
N ASP A 5 10.85 84.06 30.56
CA ASP A 5 10.70 82.87 29.72
C ASP A 5 9.62 81.83 30.13
N ALA A 6 8.62 81.66 29.27
CA ALA A 6 7.68 80.56 29.37
C ALA A 6 8.36 79.28 28.86
N PRO A 7 8.55 78.23 29.68
CA PRO A 7 9.14 77.00 29.19
C PRO A 7 8.17 76.31 28.24
N ALA A 8 8.61 76.09 26.99
CA ALA A 8 7.97 75.18 26.05
C ALA A 8 7.86 73.79 26.71
N ARG A 9 6.63 73.35 26.99
CA ARG A 9 6.35 72.02 27.54
C ARG A 9 6.61 70.96 26.46
N PRO A 10 7.32 69.88 26.76
CA PRO A 10 7.90 68.99 25.75
C PRO A 10 6.84 68.15 25.03
N ALA A 11 7.08 67.89 23.73
CA ALA A 11 6.31 67.01 22.84
C ALA A 11 6.44 65.51 23.21
N ALA A 12 6.36 65.17 24.50
CA ALA A 12 6.50 63.81 25.02
C ALA A 12 5.33 62.85 24.72
N PRO A 13 4.04 63.25 24.55
CA PRO A 13 2.97 62.26 24.37
C PRO A 13 2.92 61.65 22.95
N ALA A 14 3.39 62.36 21.92
CA ALA A 14 3.34 61.89 20.54
C ALA A 14 4.40 60.82 20.22
N ALA A 15 5.62 60.96 20.76
CA ALA A 15 6.71 60.00 20.54
C ALA A 15 6.45 58.65 21.22
N ALA A 16 5.85 58.65 22.41
CA ALA A 16 5.48 57.42 23.13
C ALA A 16 4.32 56.66 22.45
N ALA A 17 3.33 57.39 21.91
CA ALA A 17 2.22 56.81 21.16
C ALA A 17 2.67 56.20 19.82
N ALA A 18 3.59 56.86 19.10
CA ALA A 18 4.18 56.34 17.86
C ALA A 18 5.02 55.07 18.09
N ALA A 19 5.80 55.02 19.18
CA ALA A 19 6.57 53.83 19.55
C ALA A 19 5.66 52.64 19.97
N ALA A 20 4.54 52.90 20.64
CA ALA A 20 3.55 51.87 20.97
C ALA A 20 2.80 51.34 19.74
N ALA A 21 2.46 52.23 18.79
CA ALA A 21 1.84 51.85 17.51
C ALA A 21 2.79 51.02 16.63
N ALA A 22 4.08 51.39 16.56
CA ALA A 22 5.11 50.65 15.82
C ALA A 22 5.39 49.26 16.43
N LYS A 23 5.36 49.12 17.75
CA LYS A 23 5.44 47.81 18.42
C LYS A 23 4.21 46.94 18.13
N ARG A 24 3.03 47.54 18.10
CA ARG A 24 1.77 46.85 17.78
C ARG A 24 1.70 46.41 16.32
N SER A 25 2.19 47.22 15.39
CA SER A 25 2.31 46.84 13.97
C SER A 25 3.35 45.74 13.77
N LEU A 26 4.50 45.79 14.47
CA LEU A 26 5.49 44.72 14.45
C LEU A 26 4.92 43.41 14.99
N LEU A 27 4.18 43.44 16.10
CA LEU A 27 3.48 42.28 16.67
C LEU A 27 2.47 41.69 15.69
N LEU A 28 1.69 42.53 15.01
CA LEU A 28 0.73 42.08 13.99
C LEU A 28 1.42 41.44 12.78
N VAL A 29 2.55 42.00 12.33
CA VAL A 29 3.35 41.43 11.25
C VAL A 29 3.94 40.08 11.66
N VAL A 30 4.51 39.98 12.87
CA VAL A 30 5.04 38.71 13.41
C VAL A 30 3.93 37.66 13.52
N LEU A 31 2.75 38.05 14.01
CA LEU A 31 1.60 37.15 14.10
C LEU A 31 1.12 36.70 12.71
N ALA A 32 1.04 37.61 11.74
CA ALA A 32 0.67 37.28 10.37
C ALA A 32 1.67 36.30 9.73
N VAL A 33 2.97 36.53 9.90
CA VAL A 33 4.02 35.62 9.43
C VAL A 33 3.88 34.24 10.10
N LEU A 34 3.63 34.20 11.41
CA LEU A 34 3.41 32.94 12.13
C LEU A 34 2.17 32.19 11.62
N CYS A 35 1.07 32.88 11.37
CA CYS A 35 -0.14 32.29 10.78
C CYS A 35 0.12 31.71 9.39
N VAL A 36 0.88 32.41 8.54
CA VAL A 36 1.27 31.91 7.21
C VAL A 36 2.15 30.67 7.34
N LEU A 37 3.13 30.67 8.23
CA LEU A 37 3.99 29.50 8.47
C LEU A 37 3.19 28.28 8.95
N LEU A 38 2.23 28.48 9.87
CA LEU A 38 1.35 27.42 10.34
C LEU A 38 0.44 26.87 9.23
N ALA A 39 -0.12 27.74 8.39
CA ALA A 39 -0.93 27.33 7.25
C ALA A 39 -0.12 26.50 6.24
N VAL A 40 1.10 26.93 5.91
CA VAL A 40 2.01 26.18 5.03
C VAL A 40 2.37 24.83 5.65
N ALA A 41 2.71 24.79 6.94
CA ALA A 41 3.01 23.54 7.64
C ALA A 41 1.80 22.58 7.63
N ALA A 42 0.59 23.07 7.87
CA ALA A 42 -0.63 22.27 7.84
C ALA A 42 -0.91 21.70 6.44
N VAL A 43 -0.71 22.49 5.38
CA VAL A 43 -0.88 22.03 3.99
C VAL A 43 0.16 20.96 3.65
N VAL A 44 1.44 21.20 3.95
CA VAL A 44 2.52 20.24 3.69
C VAL A 44 2.29 18.93 4.44
N LEU A 45 1.92 19.01 5.72
CA LEU A 45 1.65 17.84 6.54
C LEU A 45 0.41 17.07 6.04
N GLY A 46 -0.65 17.80 5.66
CA GLY A 46 -1.85 17.20 5.08
C GLY A 46 -1.57 16.46 3.76
N LEU A 47 -0.75 17.04 2.88
CA LEU A 47 -0.35 16.37 1.64
C LEU A 47 0.50 15.12 1.91
N ARG A 48 1.44 15.19 2.86
CA ARG A 48 2.25 14.03 3.25
C ARG A 48 1.39 12.92 3.83
N LEU A 49 0.50 13.23 4.78
CA LEU A 49 -0.40 12.24 5.40
C LEU A 49 -1.27 11.52 4.36
N ARG A 50 -1.82 12.25 3.39
CA ARG A 50 -2.59 11.66 2.29
C ARG A 50 -1.73 10.73 1.43
N GLY A 51 -0.50 11.13 1.10
CA GLY A 51 0.43 10.28 0.35
C GLY A 51 0.80 8.99 1.09
N TYR A 52 1.03 9.08 2.41
CA TYR A 52 1.28 7.91 3.24
C TYR A 52 0.07 6.97 3.30
N ALA A 53 -1.13 7.50 3.52
CA ALA A 53 -2.36 6.70 3.58
C ALA A 53 -2.59 5.90 2.28
N GLN A 54 -2.46 6.56 1.12
CA GLN A 54 -2.62 5.89 -0.18
C GLN A 54 -1.58 4.80 -0.42
N THR A 55 -0.35 5.01 0.08
CA THR A 55 0.73 4.02 -0.06
C THR A 55 0.47 2.83 0.83
N GLU A 56 -0.01 3.05 2.06
CA GLU A 56 -0.32 1.96 3.00
C GLU A 56 -1.51 1.12 2.52
N GLU A 57 -2.54 1.76 1.97
CA GLU A 57 -3.67 1.08 1.34
C GLU A 57 -3.20 0.19 0.17
N ALA A 58 -2.40 0.77 -0.74
CA ALA A 58 -1.80 0.02 -1.86
C ALA A 58 -0.98 -1.19 -1.38
N ARG A 59 -0.21 -1.07 -0.29
CA ARG A 59 0.54 -2.17 0.31
C ARG A 59 -0.39 -3.27 0.83
N SER A 60 -1.40 -2.90 1.61
CA SER A 60 -2.37 -3.86 2.17
C SER A 60 -3.10 -4.63 1.07
N ASP A 61 -3.53 -3.93 0.02
CA ASP A 61 -4.23 -4.52 -1.11
C ASP A 61 -3.34 -5.43 -1.94
N ALA A 62 -2.10 -5.01 -2.22
CA ALA A 62 -1.12 -5.84 -2.91
C ALA A 62 -0.81 -7.13 -2.14
N LEU A 63 -0.64 -7.04 -0.83
CA LEU A 63 -0.41 -8.21 0.02
C LEU A 63 -1.61 -9.15 0.02
N ARG A 64 -2.84 -8.61 0.03
CA ARG A 64 -4.07 -9.39 -0.06
C ARG A 64 -4.17 -10.13 -1.40
N ALA A 65 -3.87 -9.45 -2.50
CA ALA A 65 -3.86 -10.05 -3.83
C ALA A 65 -2.83 -11.18 -3.93
N ALA A 66 -1.61 -10.98 -3.41
CA ALA A 66 -0.60 -12.03 -3.37
C ALA A 66 -1.04 -13.25 -2.56
N ARG A 67 -1.65 -13.05 -1.37
CA ARG A 67 -2.21 -14.15 -0.56
C ARG A 67 -3.28 -14.92 -1.32
N GLN A 68 -4.20 -14.21 -1.98
CA GLN A 68 -5.27 -14.85 -2.73
C GLN A 68 -4.72 -15.64 -3.91
N SER A 69 -3.72 -15.11 -4.61
CA SER A 69 -3.10 -15.79 -5.75
C SER A 69 -2.38 -17.07 -5.33
N ALA A 70 -1.71 -17.03 -4.17
CA ALA A 70 -1.14 -18.21 -3.55
C ALA A 70 -2.21 -19.27 -3.27
N LEU A 71 -3.33 -18.89 -2.65
CA LEU A 71 -4.44 -19.81 -2.38
C LEU A 71 -5.04 -20.39 -3.66
N ASN A 72 -5.30 -19.55 -4.67
CA ASN A 72 -5.86 -19.99 -5.94
C ASN A 72 -5.01 -21.05 -6.65
N LEU A 73 -3.70 -21.06 -6.41
CA LEU A 73 -2.77 -22.03 -7.01
C LEU A 73 -2.54 -23.29 -6.16
N THR A 74 -2.79 -23.21 -4.86
CA THR A 74 -2.53 -24.32 -3.92
C THR A 74 -3.80 -25.02 -3.46
N THR A 75 -4.96 -24.49 -3.85
CA THR A 75 -6.27 -25.06 -3.58
C THR A 75 -6.92 -25.45 -4.90
N ILE A 76 -7.14 -26.74 -5.07
CA ILE A 76 -7.76 -27.30 -6.27
C ILE A 76 -8.76 -28.37 -5.89
N ASP A 77 -9.92 -28.27 -6.53
CA ASP A 77 -10.94 -29.31 -6.58
C ASP A 77 -10.96 -29.76 -8.04
N VAL A 78 -10.61 -31.02 -8.28
CA VAL A 78 -10.50 -31.56 -9.64
C VAL A 78 -11.85 -31.61 -10.35
N GLU A 79 -12.96 -31.69 -9.61
CA GLU A 79 -14.31 -31.67 -10.18
C GLU A 79 -14.68 -30.28 -10.70
N GLN A 80 -14.01 -29.23 -10.21
CA GLN A 80 -14.23 -27.82 -10.54
C GLN A 80 -12.99 -27.19 -11.18
N PHE A 81 -12.23 -27.96 -11.96
CA PHE A 81 -10.97 -27.52 -12.54
C PHE A 81 -11.12 -26.25 -13.40
N ASP A 82 -12.15 -26.19 -14.25
CA ASP A 82 -12.41 -25.02 -15.10
C ASP A 82 -12.59 -23.73 -14.27
N GLU A 83 -13.32 -23.83 -13.15
CA GLU A 83 -13.49 -22.70 -12.24
C GLU A 83 -12.17 -22.32 -11.56
N ALA A 84 -11.35 -23.30 -11.20
CA ALA A 84 -10.02 -23.05 -10.64
C ALA A 84 -9.13 -22.31 -11.65
N VAL A 85 -9.14 -22.70 -12.92
CA VAL A 85 -8.42 -22.01 -14.00
C VAL A 85 -8.90 -20.58 -14.14
N GLN A 86 -10.21 -20.35 -14.23
CA GLN A 86 -10.75 -18.99 -14.36
C GLN A 86 -10.39 -18.11 -13.15
N ARG A 87 -10.43 -18.65 -11.92
CA ARG A 87 -10.01 -17.92 -10.72
C ARG A 87 -8.54 -17.48 -10.76
N VAL A 88 -7.65 -18.31 -11.32
CA VAL A 88 -6.24 -17.94 -11.49
C VAL A 88 -6.10 -16.87 -12.58
N LEU A 89 -6.76 -17.04 -13.73
CA LEU A 89 -6.70 -16.11 -14.86
C LEU A 89 -7.27 -14.74 -14.55
N ASP A 90 -8.38 -14.67 -13.81
CA ASP A 90 -9.00 -13.42 -13.35
C ASP A 90 -8.08 -12.62 -12.42
N GLY A 91 -7.20 -13.33 -11.70
CA GLY A 91 -6.19 -12.77 -10.82
C GLY A 91 -4.82 -12.55 -11.48
N ALA A 92 -4.67 -12.83 -12.77
CA ALA A 92 -3.38 -12.84 -13.46
C ALA A 92 -3.26 -11.74 -14.53
N THR A 93 -2.03 -11.32 -14.79
CA THR A 93 -1.66 -10.40 -15.88
C THR A 93 -0.28 -10.76 -16.42
N GLY A 94 0.14 -10.08 -17.51
CA GLY A 94 1.48 -10.21 -18.08
C GLY A 94 1.85 -11.64 -18.47
N ASP A 95 3.12 -11.98 -18.25
CA ASP A 95 3.71 -13.26 -18.65
C ASP A 95 3.10 -14.43 -17.87
N PHE A 96 2.83 -14.25 -16.57
CA PHE A 96 2.22 -15.31 -15.75
C PHE A 96 0.86 -15.76 -16.29
N ARG A 97 0.04 -14.79 -16.74
CA ARG A 97 -1.26 -15.12 -17.34
C ARG A 97 -1.09 -15.97 -18.59
N GLN A 98 -0.23 -15.55 -19.51
CA GLN A 98 0.00 -16.27 -20.78
C GLN A 98 0.53 -17.68 -20.53
N GLU A 99 1.54 -17.81 -19.66
CA GLU A 99 2.12 -19.10 -19.30
C GLU A 99 1.09 -20.03 -18.64
N PHE A 100 0.21 -19.50 -17.79
CA PHE A 100 -0.84 -20.31 -17.17
C PHE A 100 -1.92 -20.73 -18.19
N GLU A 101 -2.36 -19.83 -19.08
CA GLU A 101 -3.31 -20.15 -20.16
C GLU A 101 -2.75 -21.28 -21.04
N ASP A 102 -1.50 -21.15 -21.49
CA ASP A 102 -0.83 -22.13 -22.37
C ASP A 102 -0.66 -23.51 -21.74
N ASN A 103 -0.49 -23.57 -20.41
CA ASN A 103 -0.24 -24.83 -19.69
C ASN A 103 -1.50 -25.45 -19.06
N SER A 104 -2.59 -24.70 -18.93
CA SER A 104 -3.81 -25.10 -18.20
C SER A 104 -4.39 -26.44 -18.66
N GLY A 105 -4.51 -26.69 -19.97
CA GLY A 105 -5.06 -27.95 -20.49
C GLY A 105 -4.19 -29.19 -20.22
N ASN A 106 -2.86 -29.02 -20.15
CA ASN A 106 -1.97 -30.11 -19.74
C ASN A 106 -2.09 -30.40 -18.24
N LEU A 107 -2.28 -29.36 -17.43
CA LEU A 107 -2.52 -29.48 -16.00
C LEU A 107 -3.86 -30.16 -15.71
N GLU A 108 -4.93 -29.80 -16.44
CA GLU A 108 -6.25 -30.42 -16.32
C GLU A 108 -6.16 -31.94 -16.42
N LYS A 109 -5.52 -32.41 -17.50
CA LYS A 109 -5.37 -33.83 -17.76
C LYS A 109 -4.56 -34.51 -16.65
N LEU A 110 -3.42 -33.93 -16.27
CA LEU A 110 -2.55 -34.51 -15.25
C LEU A 110 -3.25 -34.64 -13.89
N LEU A 111 -4.01 -33.60 -13.50
CA LEU A 111 -4.68 -33.56 -12.20
C LEU A 111 -5.93 -34.44 -12.19
N THR A 112 -6.67 -34.50 -13.30
CA THR A 112 -7.83 -35.41 -13.48
C THR A 112 -7.40 -36.87 -13.47
N ASP A 113 -6.37 -37.23 -14.24
CA ASP A 113 -5.87 -38.61 -14.33
C ASP A 113 -5.42 -39.16 -12.96
N ASN A 114 -4.94 -38.28 -12.07
CA ASN A 114 -4.46 -38.63 -10.74
C ASN A 114 -5.47 -38.34 -9.60
N GLN A 115 -6.65 -37.80 -9.92
CA GLN A 115 -7.67 -37.32 -8.96
C GLN A 115 -7.04 -36.45 -7.87
N VAL A 116 -6.32 -35.41 -8.29
CA VAL A 116 -5.60 -34.52 -7.36
C VAL A 116 -6.52 -33.47 -6.79
N ASP A 117 -6.72 -33.52 -5.48
CA ASP A 117 -7.36 -32.47 -4.70
C ASP A 117 -6.35 -31.84 -3.75
N ALA A 118 -6.40 -30.53 -3.59
CA ALA A 118 -5.54 -29.82 -2.66
C ALA A 118 -6.30 -28.75 -1.89
N ASP A 119 -6.03 -28.66 -0.59
CA ASP A 119 -6.56 -27.60 0.28
C ASP A 119 -5.40 -26.79 0.87
N GLY A 120 -5.26 -25.56 0.39
CA GLY A 120 -4.20 -24.63 0.77
C GLY A 120 -4.62 -23.63 1.85
N SER A 121 -3.69 -23.33 2.77
CA SER A 121 -3.85 -22.31 3.81
C SER A 121 -2.59 -21.45 3.93
N VAL A 122 -2.76 -20.13 3.92
CA VAL A 122 -1.62 -19.20 4.07
C VAL A 122 -1.14 -19.22 5.52
N ILE A 123 0.10 -19.62 5.73
CA ILE A 123 0.76 -19.63 7.04
C ILE A 123 1.40 -18.29 7.35
N ALA A 124 2.05 -17.69 6.36
CA ALA A 124 2.72 -16.41 6.49
C ALA A 124 2.75 -15.68 5.16
N ALA A 125 2.75 -14.35 5.21
CA ALA A 125 2.94 -13.54 4.02
C ALA A 125 3.47 -12.16 4.39
N GLY A 126 4.41 -11.64 3.60
CA GLY A 126 4.98 -10.31 3.79
C GLY A 126 5.44 -9.68 2.47
N LEU A 127 5.44 -8.36 2.43
CA LEU A 127 5.95 -7.59 1.29
C LEU A 127 7.47 -7.43 1.39
N VAL A 128 8.17 -7.77 0.31
CA VAL A 128 9.60 -7.47 0.12
C VAL A 128 9.76 -6.04 -0.38
N ARG A 129 8.96 -5.65 -1.37
CA ARG A 129 8.87 -4.28 -1.87
C ARG A 129 7.44 -3.97 -2.26
N ALA A 130 7.06 -2.70 -2.20
CA ALA A 130 5.78 -2.23 -2.70
C ALA A 130 5.81 -0.73 -2.96
N ASP A 131 5.23 -0.33 -4.08
CA ASP A 131 4.88 1.03 -4.45
C ASP A 131 3.38 1.11 -4.80
N ARG A 132 2.95 2.21 -5.44
CA ARG A 132 1.53 2.45 -5.75
C ARG A 132 0.96 1.58 -6.88
N SER A 133 1.83 0.90 -7.62
CA SER A 133 1.51 0.17 -8.85
C SER A 133 2.11 -1.23 -8.90
N ASN A 134 3.17 -1.50 -8.16
CA ASN A 134 3.91 -2.75 -8.20
C ASN A 134 4.29 -3.20 -6.79
N ALA A 135 4.26 -4.51 -6.54
CA ALA A 135 4.75 -5.08 -5.31
C ALA A 135 5.30 -6.49 -5.51
N THR A 136 6.19 -6.90 -4.61
CA THR A 136 6.70 -8.27 -4.51
C THR A 136 6.42 -8.76 -3.10
N ALA A 137 5.74 -9.90 -2.99
CA ALA A 137 5.43 -10.55 -1.73
C ALA A 137 6.11 -11.92 -1.65
N LEU A 138 6.47 -12.34 -0.43
CA LEU A 138 6.76 -13.73 -0.10
C LEU A 138 5.57 -14.30 0.65
N VAL A 139 5.07 -15.44 0.20
CA VAL A 139 3.92 -16.14 0.78
C VAL A 139 4.31 -17.58 1.08
N VAL A 140 4.01 -18.03 2.29
CA VAL A 140 4.17 -19.42 2.72
C VAL A 140 2.78 -20.02 2.87
N VAL A 141 2.57 -21.16 2.22
CA VAL A 141 1.30 -21.88 2.20
C VAL A 141 1.53 -23.32 2.59
N ASP A 142 0.70 -23.83 3.49
CA ASP A 142 0.57 -25.27 3.72
C ASP A 142 -0.61 -25.77 2.90
N SER A 143 -0.40 -26.79 2.08
CA SER A 143 -1.45 -27.40 1.29
C SER A 143 -1.49 -28.92 1.49
N THR A 144 -2.66 -29.43 1.82
CA THR A 144 -2.91 -30.87 1.97
C THR A 144 -3.32 -31.43 0.63
N VAL A 145 -2.42 -32.18 -0.01
CA VAL A 145 -2.65 -32.76 -1.34
C VAL A 145 -3.08 -34.22 -1.21
N ARG A 146 -4.24 -34.55 -1.76
CA ARG A 146 -4.81 -35.90 -1.88
C ARG A 146 -4.76 -36.34 -3.34
N ASN A 147 -4.56 -37.63 -3.56
CA ASN A 147 -4.64 -38.25 -4.89
C ASN A 147 -4.88 -39.76 -4.75
N ILE A 148 -5.00 -40.47 -5.88
CA ILE A 148 -5.22 -41.92 -5.90
C ILE A 148 -4.16 -42.75 -5.14
N ALA A 149 -2.93 -42.25 -5.03
CA ALA A 149 -1.83 -42.94 -4.33
C ALA A 149 -1.76 -42.57 -2.84
N VAL A 150 -2.27 -41.40 -2.46
CA VAL A 150 -2.25 -40.87 -1.08
C VAL A 150 -3.65 -40.34 -0.70
N PRO A 151 -4.64 -41.23 -0.47
CA PRO A 151 -6.01 -40.81 -0.19
C PRO A 151 -6.16 -40.06 1.13
N GLU A 152 -5.32 -40.39 2.12
CA GLU A 152 -5.28 -39.72 3.43
C GLU A 152 -4.73 -38.29 3.36
N GLY A 153 -4.11 -37.92 2.24
CA GLY A 153 -3.53 -36.61 2.01
C GLY A 153 -2.12 -36.47 2.59
N ARG A 154 -1.32 -35.61 1.95
CA ARG A 154 0.01 -35.25 2.39
C ARG A 154 0.13 -33.74 2.50
N LEU A 155 0.58 -33.28 3.67
CA LEU A 155 0.91 -31.88 3.88
C LEU A 155 2.19 -31.51 3.12
N ASN A 156 2.09 -30.48 2.28
CA ASN A 156 3.20 -29.87 1.57
C ASN A 156 3.27 -28.38 1.91
N THR A 157 4.43 -27.91 2.32
CA THR A 157 4.68 -26.49 2.56
C THR A 157 5.33 -25.87 1.32
N TYR A 158 4.63 -24.93 0.70
CA TYR A 158 5.10 -24.13 -0.42
C TYR A 158 5.55 -22.75 0.05
N ARG A 159 6.66 -22.27 -0.50
CA ARG A 159 7.10 -20.88 -0.34
C ARG A 159 7.14 -20.26 -1.73
N MET A 160 6.50 -19.13 -1.89
CA MET A 160 6.30 -18.48 -3.17
C MET A 160 6.73 -17.02 -3.10
N GLN A 161 7.47 -16.58 -4.10
CA GLN A 161 7.59 -15.17 -4.43
C GLN A 161 6.52 -14.83 -5.47
N ILE A 162 5.71 -13.82 -5.17
CA ILE A 162 4.62 -13.37 -6.02
C ILE A 162 4.83 -11.89 -6.33
N ASP A 163 4.99 -11.59 -7.60
CA ASP A 163 5.03 -10.22 -8.10
C ASP A 163 3.60 -9.86 -8.54
N VAL A 164 3.09 -8.73 -8.03
CA VAL A 164 1.75 -8.20 -8.34
C VAL A 164 1.86 -6.80 -8.91
N GLU A 165 1.00 -6.52 -9.88
CA GLU A 165 0.90 -5.24 -10.59
C GLU A 165 -0.54 -4.72 -10.55
N ARG A 166 -0.69 -3.41 -10.44
CA ARG A 166 -1.98 -2.75 -10.42
C ARG A 166 -2.42 -2.40 -11.84
N VAL A 167 -3.37 -3.16 -12.36
CA VAL A 167 -3.97 -3.00 -13.69
C VAL A 167 -5.45 -2.63 -13.53
N ASP A 168 -5.86 -1.52 -14.16
CA ASP A 168 -7.25 -1.02 -14.11
C ASP A 168 -7.83 -0.92 -12.68
N GLY A 169 -6.98 -0.53 -11.73
CA GLY A 169 -7.35 -0.37 -10.32
C GLY A 169 -7.33 -1.65 -9.49
N ARG A 170 -7.14 -2.82 -10.09
CA ARG A 170 -7.03 -4.13 -9.42
C ARG A 170 -5.58 -4.59 -9.32
N TRP A 171 -5.22 -5.27 -8.25
CA TRP A 171 -3.92 -5.92 -8.10
C TRP A 171 -3.99 -7.34 -8.67
N LEU A 172 -3.16 -7.62 -9.68
CA LEU A 172 -3.10 -8.89 -10.40
C LEU A 172 -1.68 -9.45 -10.34
N THR A 173 -1.53 -10.76 -10.34
CA THR A 173 -0.23 -11.43 -10.36
C THR A 173 0.39 -11.36 -11.75
N SER A 174 1.58 -10.77 -11.83
CA SER A 174 2.35 -10.65 -13.07
C SER A 174 3.45 -11.71 -13.17
N ALA A 175 3.95 -12.21 -12.04
CA ALA A 175 4.90 -13.32 -11.99
C ALA A 175 4.78 -14.11 -10.68
N LEU A 176 5.08 -15.40 -10.75
CA LEU A 176 5.12 -16.28 -9.59
C LEU A 176 6.27 -17.27 -9.69
N ARG A 177 6.98 -17.48 -8.58
CA ARG A 177 8.09 -18.43 -8.47
C ARG A 177 8.08 -19.14 -7.13
N PHE A 178 8.36 -20.43 -7.12
CA PHE A 178 8.61 -21.16 -5.87
C PHE A 178 10.03 -20.86 -5.37
N VAL A 179 10.18 -20.64 -4.06
CA VAL A 179 11.47 -20.42 -3.40
C VAL A 179 11.79 -21.60 -2.49
N GLY A 180 12.97 -22.20 -2.67
CA GLY A 180 13.44 -23.39 -1.94
C GLY A 180 14.02 -23.06 -0.58
#